data_AF-A0AA40DTB0-F1
#
_entry.id   AF-A0AA40DTB0-F1
#
_cell.length_a   1.000
_cell.length_b   1.000
_cell.length_c   1.000
_cell.angle_alpha   90.00
_cell.angle_beta   90.00
_cell.angle_gamma   90.00
#
_symmetry.space_group_name_H-M   'P 1'
#
loop_
_entity.id
_entity.type
_entity.pdbx_description
1 polymer ?
#
loop_
_entity_poly.entity_id
_entity_poly.type
_entity_poly.pdbx_seq_one_letter_code
_entity_poly.pdbx_strand_id
1 'polypeptide(L)'
;MADPLSVGASLLAFIGLADRIIRLSKYCIDGLKDAPSDFRMIHGEVSSLRTIVDDLTGIDQLSLFAKGGPLEACYRCLSNLEGLLPTDASQGQGQGHRRRLTIAELAWPLKQNKARKLLAELSQHKATLLLMMSGDIM
;
A
#
# COMPACT_ATOMS: atom_id res chain seq x y z
N MET A 1 -7.73 4.16 -26.37
CA MET A 1 -8.05 5.34 -25.52
C MET A 1 -8.42 4.81 -24.15
N ALA A 2 -7.93 5.40 -23.06
CA ALA A 2 -8.36 4.99 -21.73
C ALA A 2 -9.69 5.67 -21.43
N ASP A 3 -10.75 4.90 -21.23
CA ASP A 3 -12.06 5.41 -20.89
C ASP A 3 -12.00 6.07 -19.49
N PRO A 4 -12.56 7.28 -19.29
CA PRO A 4 -12.54 7.96 -17.99
C PRO A 4 -13.10 7.11 -16.84
N LEU A 5 -14.08 6.25 -17.14
CA LEU A 5 -14.63 5.27 -16.20
C LEU A 5 -13.61 4.20 -15.79
N SER A 6 -12.75 3.76 -16.73
CA SER A 6 -11.68 2.81 -16.45
C SER A 6 -10.61 3.43 -15.54
N VAL A 7 -10.32 4.72 -15.70
CA VAL A 7 -9.37 5.45 -14.84
C VAL A 7 -9.93 5.62 -13.44
N GLY A 8 -11.20 6.02 -13.30
CA GLY A 8 -11.87 6.10 -12.01
C GLY A 8 -11.88 4.75 -11.28
N ALA A 9 -12.13 3.65 -12.00
CA ALA A 9 -12.07 2.30 -11.43
C ALA A 9 -10.65 1.92 -10.97
N SER A 10 -9.61 2.23 -11.76
CA SER A 10 -8.22 1.98 -11.39
C SER A 10 -7.79 2.79 -10.15
N LEU A 11 -8.22 4.05 -10.05
CA LEU A 11 -8.00 4.87 -8.87
C LEU A 11 -8.68 4.28 -7.65
N LEU A 12 -9.97 3.94 -7.75
CA LEU A 12 -10.69 3.32 -6.64
C LEU A 12 -10.08 1.98 -6.22
N ALA A 13 -9.61 1.17 -7.18
CA ALA A 13 -8.92 -0.08 -6.90
C ALA A 13 -7.59 0.16 -6.16
N PHE A 14 -6.82 1.17 -6.57
CA PHE A 14 -5.60 1.59 -5.88
C PHE A 14 -5.89 2.03 -4.44
N ILE A 15 -6.89 2.90 -4.27
CA ILE A 15 -7.35 3.41 -2.98
C ILE A 15 -7.75 2.26 -2.06
N GLY A 16 -8.61 1.36 -2.55
CA GLY A 16 -9.08 0.21 -1.78
C GLY A 16 -7.95 -0.72 -1.33
N LEU A 17 -6.96 -0.93 -2.20
CA LEU A 17 -5.76 -1.72 -1.90
C LEU A 17 -4.89 -1.04 -0.83
N ALA A 18 -4.62 0.26 -0.97
CA ALA A 18 -3.86 1.04 0.01
C ALA A 18 -4.54 1.03 1.38
N ASP A 19 -5.85 1.30 1.43
CA ASP A 19 -6.63 1.29 2.68
C ASP A 19 -6.62 -0.09 3.34
N ARG A 20 -6.68 -1.17 2.56
CA ARG A 20 -6.57 -2.54 3.08
C ARG A 20 -5.21 -2.80 3.71
N ILE A 21 -4.12 -2.42 3.04
CA ILE A 21 -2.75 -2.56 3.56
C ILE A 21 -2.56 -1.72 4.84
N ILE A 22 -3.11 -0.50 4.90
CA ILE A 22 -3.08 0.37 6.08
C ILE A 22 -3.78 -0.32 7.26
N ARG A 23 -4.95 -0.92 7.05
CA ARG A 23 -5.67 -1.67 8.08
C ARG A 23 -4.90 -2.90 8.55
N LEU A 24 -4.39 -3.72 7.63
CA LEU A 24 -3.68 -4.96 7.94
C LEU A 24 -2.35 -4.70 8.66
N SER A 25 -1.59 -3.69 8.21
CA SER A 25 -0.35 -3.27 8.89
C SER A 25 -0.62 -2.74 10.29
N LYS A 26 -1.68 -1.93 10.47
CA LYS A 26 -2.12 -1.45 11.79
C LYS A 26 -2.52 -2.61 12.70
N TYR A 27 -3.26 -3.59 12.19
CA TYR A 27 -3.63 -4.79 12.94
C TYR A 27 -2.39 -5.56 13.43
N CYS A 28 -1.36 -5.69 12.59
CA CYS A 28 -0.09 -6.31 13.01
C CYS A 28 0.63 -5.49 14.09
N ILE A 29 0.70 -4.17 13.93
CA ILE A 29 1.34 -3.27 14.92
C ILE A 29 0.63 -3.35 16.27
N ASP A 30 -0.71 -3.34 16.28
CA ASP A 30 -1.52 -3.33 17.50
C ASP A 30 -1.61 -4.73 18.14
N GLY A 31 -1.47 -5.80 17.35
CA GLY A 31 -1.66 -7.20 17.77
C GLY A 31 -0.39 -7.93 18.18
N LEU A 32 0.79 -7.46 17.75
CA LEU A 32 2.09 -8.05 18.06
C LEU A 32 2.74 -7.31 19.24
N LYS A 33 3.13 -8.04 20.29
CA LYS A 33 3.84 -7.48 21.45
C LYS A 33 5.17 -6.81 21.04
N ASP A 34 5.89 -7.42 20.10
CA ASP A 34 7.15 -6.94 19.55
C ASP A 34 7.05 -6.82 18.03
N ALA A 35 6.15 -5.97 17.54
CA ALA A 35 5.91 -5.80 16.11
C ALA A 35 7.22 -5.44 15.37
N PRO A 36 7.63 -6.23 14.35
CA PRO A 36 8.73 -5.88 13.46
C PRO A 36 8.59 -4.45 12.93
N SER A 37 9.71 -3.72 12.90
CA SER A 37 9.74 -2.33 12.41
C SER A 37 9.23 -2.20 10.98
N ASP A 38 9.33 -3.29 10.19
CA ASP A 38 8.79 -3.41 8.85
C ASP A 38 7.30 -3.07 8.78
N PHE A 39 6.47 -3.50 9.75
CA PHE A 39 5.03 -3.21 9.72
C PHE A 39 4.75 -1.72 9.89
N ARG A 40 5.54 -1.04 10.72
CA ARG A 40 5.44 0.42 10.89
C ARG A 40 5.93 1.16 9.64
N MET A 41 6.98 0.67 9.00
CA MET A 41 7.47 1.21 7.71
C MET A 41 6.42 1.05 6.61
N ILE A 42 5.82 -0.14 6.49
CA ILE A 42 4.69 -0.41 5.58
C ILE A 42 3.55 0.56 5.84
N HIS A 43 3.12 0.68 7.10
CA HIS A 43 2.02 1.55 7.46
C HIS A 43 2.31 3.01 7.07
N GLY A 44 3.51 3.51 7.39
CA GLY A 44 3.91 4.87 7.07
C GLY A 44 4.02 5.15 5.57
N GLU A 45 4.71 4.28 4.83
CA GLU A 45 4.89 4.45 3.38
C GLU A 45 3.57 4.41 2.61
N VAL A 46 2.70 3.47 2.94
CA VAL A 46 1.42 3.30 2.25
C VAL A 46 0.45 4.41 2.63
N SER A 47 0.45 4.86 3.89
CA SER A 47 -0.36 6.02 4.32
C SER A 47 0.09 7.30 3.62
N SER A 48 1.41 7.53 3.53
CA SER A 48 1.97 8.66 2.80
C SER A 48 1.58 8.64 1.32
N LEU A 49 1.64 7.47 0.68
CA LEU A 49 1.23 7.32 -0.71
C LEU A 49 -0.29 7.52 -0.90
N ARG A 50 -1.12 7.06 0.04
CA ARG A 50 -2.57 7.30 0.03
C ARG A 50 -2.88 8.80 0.05
N THR A 51 -2.22 9.56 0.94
CA THR A 51 -2.36 11.02 1.03
C THR A 51 -1.96 11.69 -0.27
N ILE A 52 -0.81 11.32 -0.85
CA ILE A 52 -0.38 11.86 -2.16
C ILE A 52 -1.45 11.64 -3.22
N VAL A 53 -2.06 10.45 -3.25
CA VAL A 53 -3.11 10.11 -4.22
C VAL A 53 -4.42 10.85 -3.95
N ASP A 54 -4.78 11.10 -2.70
CA ASP A 54 -5.93 11.96 -2.35
C ASP A 54 -5.70 13.41 -2.79
N ASP A 55 -4.46 13.89 -2.73
CA ASP A 55 -4.07 15.24 -3.13
C ASP A 55 -3.93 15.42 -4.65
N LEU A 56 -4.06 14.36 -5.47
CA LEU A 56 -3.99 14.41 -6.95
C LEU A 56 -5.17 15.17 -7.62
N THR A 57 -5.94 15.95 -6.88
CA THR A 57 -7.03 16.76 -7.43
C THR A 57 -6.48 17.78 -8.45
N GLY A 58 -6.89 17.66 -9.71
CA GLY A 58 -6.52 18.62 -10.78
C GLY A 58 -5.38 18.19 -11.71
N ILE A 59 -4.70 17.06 -11.45
CA ILE A 59 -3.70 16.47 -12.36
C ILE A 59 -4.41 15.50 -13.33
N ASP A 60 -3.91 15.36 -14.56
CA ASP A 60 -4.44 14.40 -15.54
C ASP A 60 -4.26 12.95 -15.05
N GLN A 61 -5.23 12.47 -14.27
CA GLN A 61 -5.27 11.13 -13.70
C GLN A 61 -5.15 10.05 -14.80
N LEU A 62 -5.59 10.36 -16.02
CA LEU A 62 -5.48 9.47 -17.17
C LEU A 62 -4.02 9.09 -17.48
N SER A 63 -3.10 10.06 -17.42
CA SER A 63 -1.67 9.85 -17.65
C SER A 63 -0.99 9.05 -16.53
N LEU A 64 -1.42 9.24 -15.28
CA LEU A 64 -0.85 8.56 -14.11
C LEU A 64 -1.21 7.07 -14.06
N PHE A 65 -2.44 6.74 -14.44
CA PHE A 65 -2.98 5.37 -14.50
C PHE A 65 -2.84 4.71 -15.87
N ALA A 66 -2.29 5.40 -16.87
CA ALA A 66 -1.98 4.80 -18.15
C ALA A 66 -1.01 3.62 -17.95
N LYS A 67 -1.07 2.63 -18.84
CA LYS A 67 -0.18 1.47 -18.78
C LYS A 67 1.28 1.93 -18.85
N GLY A 68 2.07 1.59 -17.83
CA GLY A 68 3.46 2.06 -17.67
C GLY A 68 3.61 3.41 -16.97
N GLY A 69 2.51 4.02 -16.54
CA GLY A 69 2.48 5.22 -15.73
C GLY A 69 3.02 4.97 -14.31
N PRO A 70 3.39 6.05 -13.59
CA PRO A 70 4.03 5.95 -12.27
C PRO A 70 3.13 5.25 -11.24
N LEU A 71 1.80 5.34 -11.39
CA LEU A 71 0.86 4.79 -10.43
C LEU A 71 0.63 3.29 -10.62
N GLU A 72 0.81 2.77 -11.84
CA GLU A 72 0.82 1.33 -12.12
C GLU A 72 1.98 0.62 -11.40
N ALA A 73 3.15 1.26 -11.37
CA ALA A 73 4.31 0.72 -10.66
C ALA A 73 4.08 0.68 -9.13
N CYS A 74 3.48 1.74 -8.58
CA CYS A 74 3.03 1.77 -7.19
C CYS A 74 1.98 0.68 -6.92
N TYR A 75 0.97 0.53 -7.78
CA TYR A 75 -0.09 -0.46 -7.63
C TYR A 75 0.47 -1.89 -7.56
N ARG A 76 1.40 -2.23 -8.45
CA ARG A 76 2.08 -3.52 -8.46
C ARG A 76 2.89 -3.76 -7.18
N CYS A 77 3.61 -2.75 -6.69
CA CYS A 77 4.34 -2.85 -5.42
C CYS A 77 3.37 -3.08 -4.25
N LEU A 78 2.27 -2.33 -4.18
CA LEU A 78 1.24 -2.48 -3.16
C LEU A 78 0.62 -3.88 -3.20
N SER A 79 0.29 -4.41 -4.38
CA SER A 79 -0.31 -5.74 -4.51
C SER A 79 0.64 -6.84 -4.03
N ASN A 80 1.92 -6.75 -4.40
CA ASN A 80 2.95 -7.66 -3.90
C ASN A 80 3.15 -7.56 -2.39
N LEU A 81 3.03 -6.35 -1.84
CA LEU A 81 3.19 -6.08 -0.42
C LEU A 81 1.99 -6.59 0.39
N GLU A 82 0.77 -6.41 -0.13
CA GLU A 82 -0.46 -6.96 0.44
C GLU A 82 -0.35 -8.49 0.59
N GLY A 83 0.18 -9.18 -0.43
CA GLY A 83 0.38 -10.63 -0.38
C GLY A 83 1.34 -11.12 0.73
N LEU A 84 2.10 -10.22 1.36
CA LEU A 84 2.95 -10.56 2.52
C LEU A 84 2.19 -10.45 3.84
N LEU A 85 1.15 -9.62 3.89
CA LEU A 85 0.37 -9.33 5.07
C LEU A 85 -0.61 -10.50 5.36
N PRO A 86 -1.02 -10.68 6.63
CA PRO A 86 -2.05 -11.65 6.94
C PRO A 86 -3.34 -11.29 6.19
N THR A 87 -3.86 -12.23 5.40
CA THR A 87 -5.17 -12.07 4.76
C THR A 87 -6.26 -12.21 5.82
N ASP A 88 -7.32 -11.40 5.73
CA ASP A 88 -8.51 -11.33 6.61
C ASP A 88 -9.26 -12.66 6.88
N ALA A 89 -8.74 -13.81 6.45
CA ALA A 89 -9.32 -15.14 6.70
C ALA A 89 -9.43 -15.51 8.20
N SER A 90 -8.94 -14.67 9.12
CA SER A 90 -9.19 -14.80 10.57
C SER A 90 -10.38 -13.96 11.08
N GLN A 91 -11.16 -13.29 10.23
CA GLN A 91 -12.42 -12.62 10.62
C GLN A 91 -13.62 -13.59 10.75
N GLY A 92 -13.37 -14.89 10.66
CA GLY A 92 -14.30 -15.88 11.19
C GLY A 92 -14.35 -15.81 12.71
N GLN A 93 -15.47 -15.32 13.23
CA GLN A 93 -16.00 -15.45 14.60
C GLN A 93 -15.67 -14.33 15.59
N GLY A 94 -16.66 -13.46 15.77
CA GLY A 94 -17.13 -13.12 17.11
C GLY A 94 -16.43 -11.95 17.81
N GLN A 95 -17.26 -11.06 18.32
CA GLN A 95 -16.95 -10.01 19.27
C GLN A 95 -15.87 -10.42 20.30
N GLY A 96 -14.84 -9.57 20.47
CA GLY A 96 -14.26 -9.33 21.80
C GLY A 96 -12.84 -9.82 22.10
N HIS A 97 -12.18 -10.62 21.25
CA HIS A 97 -10.80 -11.04 21.53
C HIS A 97 -9.86 -10.73 20.37
N ARG A 98 -9.10 -9.62 20.48
CA ARG A 98 -7.92 -9.39 19.64
C ARG A 98 -6.98 -10.59 19.82
N ARG A 99 -7.03 -11.54 18.88
CA ARG A 99 -6.09 -12.67 18.86
C ARG A 99 -4.68 -12.07 18.86
N ARG A 100 -3.89 -12.41 19.89
CA ARG A 100 -2.47 -12.05 19.94
C ARG A 100 -1.80 -12.80 18.80
N LEU A 101 -1.46 -12.09 17.74
CA LEU A 101 -0.65 -12.63 16.67
C LEU A 101 0.77 -12.85 17.21
N THR A 102 1.45 -13.87 16.70
CA THR A 102 2.89 -14.03 16.89
C THR A 102 3.61 -13.84 15.55
N ILE A 103 4.86 -13.36 15.62
CA ILE A 103 5.72 -13.18 14.45
C ILE A 103 5.92 -14.50 13.69
N ALA A 104 5.98 -15.62 14.43
CA ALA A 104 6.10 -16.96 13.90
C ALA A 104 4.85 -17.41 13.13
N GLU A 105 3.65 -17.16 13.66
CA GLU A 105 2.37 -17.45 12.96
C GLU A 105 2.25 -16.71 11.63
N LEU A 106 2.84 -15.52 11.53
CA LEU A 106 2.84 -14.73 10.30
C LEU A 106 3.88 -15.19 9.26
N ALA A 107 4.77 -16.10 9.67
CA ALA A 107 6.00 -16.45 8.95
C ALA A 107 6.80 -15.20 8.52
N TRP A 108 6.71 -14.12 9.30
CA TRP A 108 7.24 -12.81 8.92
C TRP A 108 8.76 -12.80 8.69
N PRO A 109 9.60 -13.52 9.47
CA PRO A 109 11.03 -13.53 9.23
C PRO A 109 11.42 -13.99 7.82
N LEU A 110 10.62 -14.90 7.23
CA LEU A 110 10.84 -15.37 5.85
C LEU A 110 10.40 -14.35 4.79
N LYS A 111 9.43 -13.49 5.14
CA LYS A 111 8.88 -12.44 4.26
C LYS A 111 9.62 -11.11 4.38
N GLN A 112 10.37 -10.91 5.46
CA GLN A 112 10.98 -9.62 5.84
C GLN A 112 11.87 -9.04 4.74
N ASN A 113 12.76 -9.85 4.15
CA ASN A 113 13.66 -9.37 3.10
C ASN A 113 12.87 -8.89 1.86
N LYS A 114 11.81 -9.63 1.49
CA LYS A 114 10.94 -9.24 0.37
C LYS A 114 10.15 -7.96 0.69
N ALA A 115 9.65 -7.82 1.92
CA ALA A 115 8.97 -6.61 2.36
C ALA A 115 9.89 -5.39 2.26
N ARG A 116 11.14 -5.48 2.74
CA ARG A 116 12.12 -4.38 2.67
C ARG A 116 12.45 -3.98 1.23
N LYS A 117 12.59 -4.94 0.32
CA LYS A 117 12.81 -4.65 -1.11
C LYS A 117 11.63 -3.90 -1.72
N LEU A 118 10.40 -4.38 -1.48
CA LEU A 118 9.19 -3.72 -1.96
C LEU A 118 9.01 -2.32 -1.36
N LEU A 119 9.39 -2.10 -0.10
CA LEU A 119 9.39 -0.78 0.52
C LEU A 119 10.37 0.19 -0.16
N ALA A 120 11.57 -0.28 -0.49
CA ALA A 120 12.55 0.54 -1.20
C ALA A 120 12.05 0.91 -2.61
N GLU A 121 11.50 -0.06 -3.35
CA GLU A 121 10.89 0.17 -4.66
C GLU A 121 9.71 1.15 -4.59
N LEU A 122 8.82 0.97 -3.60
CA LEU A 122 7.67 1.85 -3.38
C LEU A 122 8.11 3.29 -3.05
N SER A 123 9.12 3.45 -2.20
CA SER A 123 9.67 4.76 -1.83
C SER A 123 10.27 5.47 -3.05
N GLN A 124 10.97 4.74 -3.92
CA GLN A 124 11.49 5.27 -5.18
C GLN A 124 10.35 5.72 -6.11
N HIS A 125 9.32 4.89 -6.33
CA HIS A 125 8.18 5.25 -7.18
C HIS A 125 7.43 6.48 -6.64
N LYS A 126 7.25 6.56 -5.32
CA LYS A 126 6.64 7.72 -4.66
C LYS A 126 7.45 9.00 -4.89
N ALA A 127 8.78 8.94 -4.76
CA ALA A 127 9.64 10.09 -5.02
C ALA A 127 9.53 10.56 -6.49
N THR A 128 9.50 9.64 -7.45
CA THR A 128 9.25 9.97 -8.87
C THR A 128 7.89 10.64 -9.07
N LEU A 129 6.85 10.15 -8.38
CA LEU A 129 5.50 10.71 -8.46
C LEU A 129 5.45 12.14 -7.92
N LEU A 130 6.06 12.39 -6.76
CA LEU A 130 6.18 13.74 -6.18
C LEU A 130 6.97 14.70 -7.09
N LEU A 131 8.05 14.23 -7.71
CA LEU A 131 8.84 15.04 -8.65
C LEU A 131 8.02 15.42 -9.89
N MET A 132 7.19 14.50 -10.40
CA MET A 132 6.30 14.79 -11.52
C MET A 132 5.21 15.80 -11.12
N MET A 133 4.60 15.64 -9.94
CA MET A 133 3.61 16.57 -9.41
C MET A 133 4.19 17.98 -9.16
N SER A 134 5.44 18.05 -8.70
CA SER A 134 6.15 19.31 -8.46
C SER A 134 6.74 19.91 -9.74
N GLY A 135 6.93 19.06 -10.76
CA GLY A 135 7.57 19.36 -12.04
C GLY A 135 6.65 20.00 -13.08
N ASP A 136 5.36 20.13 -12.80
CA ASP A 136 4.39 20.94 -13.57
C ASP A 136 4.58 22.47 -13.32
N ILE A 137 5.81 22.87 -13.01
CA ILE A 137 6.32 24.23 -13.00
C ILE A 137 7.47 24.28 -14.02
N MET A 138 7.12 24.23 -15.31
CA MET A 138 7.85 24.93 -16.38
C MET A 138 6.98 25.08 -17.63
#